data_AF-A0A4U2XZN4-F1
#
_entry.id   AF-A0A4U2XZN4-F1
#
_cell.length_a   1.000
_cell.length_b   1.000
_cell.length_c   1.000
_cell.angle_alpha   90.00
_cell.angle_beta   90.00
_cell.angle_gamma   90.00
#
_symmetry.space_group_name_H-M   'P 1'
#
loop_
_entity.id
_entity.type
_entity.pdbx_description
1 polymer ?
#
loop_
_entity_poly.entity_id
_entity_poly.type
_entity_poly.pdbx_seq_one_letter_code
_entity_poly.pdbx_strand_id
1 'polypeptide(L)'
;MNIKELKDLYYEYTQRIAPGINSIVLKLRSNDLEAAFADIFNFSEGIEALIKIEQALMSESYKINSRITEATEIFLQVNEAIEQEDITLVADIFEYEILPLFVSCSEWTFEKK
;
A
#
# COMPACT_ATOMS: atom_id res chain seq x y z
N MET A 1 9.03 18.84 -9.47
CA MET A 1 8.76 18.56 -8.04
C MET A 1 10.09 18.43 -7.34
N ASN A 2 10.31 19.13 -6.23
CA ASN A 2 11.56 19.05 -5.48
C ASN A 2 11.54 17.90 -4.47
N ILE A 3 12.69 17.57 -3.88
CA ILE A 3 12.82 16.42 -2.95
C ILE A 3 11.96 16.57 -1.70
N LYS A 4 11.76 17.80 -1.21
CA LYS A 4 10.90 18.04 -0.06
C LYS A 4 9.44 17.72 -0.39
N GLU A 5 8.95 18.21 -1.53
CA GLU A 5 7.60 17.94 -2.03
C GLU A 5 7.37 16.43 -2.23
N LEU A 6 8.39 15.68 -2.70
CA LEU A 6 8.30 14.21 -2.85
C LEU A 6 8.12 13.49 -1.52
N LYS A 7 8.88 13.90 -0.49
CA LYS A 7 8.75 13.34 0.86
C LYS A 7 7.41 13.70 1.49
N ASP A 8 6.99 14.96 1.36
CA ASP A 8 5.71 15.43 1.91
C ASP A 8 4.54 14.66 1.27
N LEU A 9 4.55 14.49 -0.06
CA LEU A 9 3.55 13.69 -0.78
C LEU A 9 3.54 12.23 -0.30
N TYR A 10 4.71 11.62 -0.17
CA TYR A 10 4.84 10.25 0.30
C TYR A 10 4.21 10.06 1.69
N TYR A 11 4.53 10.94 2.64
CA TYR A 11 3.96 10.86 3.99
C TYR A 11 2.45 11.11 4.00
N GLU A 12 1.97 12.06 3.21
CA GLU A 12 0.53 12.34 3.09
C GLU A 12 -0.26 11.16 2.50
N TYR A 13 0.35 10.42 1.57
CA TYR A 13 -0.25 9.21 0.99
C TYR A 13 -0.25 8.05 1.98
N THR A 14 0.88 7.77 2.62
CA THR A 14 1.02 6.64 3.55
C THR A 14 0.05 6.71 4.73
N GLN A 15 -0.23 7.91 5.23
CA GLN A 15 -1.24 8.12 6.28
C GLN A 15 -2.68 7.75 5.87
N ARG A 16 -2.98 7.78 4.57
CA ARG A 16 -4.31 7.44 4.04
C ARG A 16 -4.48 5.97 3.70
N ILE A 17 -3.39 5.20 3.65
CA ILE A 17 -3.42 3.80 3.26
C ILE A 17 -4.15 2.94 4.28
N ALA A 18 -3.82 3.03 5.56
CA ALA A 18 -4.47 2.19 6.58
C ALA A 18 -6.00 2.40 6.64
N PRO A 19 -6.53 3.64 6.62
CA PRO A 19 -7.97 3.86 6.44
C PRO A 19 -8.54 3.26 5.15
N GLY A 20 -7.82 3.35 4.03
CA GLY A 20 -8.22 2.76 2.75
C GLY A 20 -8.30 1.24 2.79
N ILE A 21 -7.33 0.59 3.43
CA ILE A 21 -7.33 -0.88 3.62
C ILE A 21 -8.51 -1.30 4.49
N ASN A 22 -8.81 -0.58 5.58
CA ASN A 22 -9.99 -0.86 6.40
C ASN A 22 -11.30 -0.76 5.59
N SER A 23 -11.40 0.21 4.67
CA SER A 23 -12.54 0.32 3.74
C SER A 23 -12.65 -0.91 2.83
N ILE A 24 -11.53 -1.36 2.26
CA ILE A 24 -11.47 -2.58 1.43
C ILE A 24 -11.97 -3.79 2.23
N VAL A 25 -11.42 -4.02 3.43
CA VAL A 25 -11.81 -5.14 4.29
C VAL A 25 -13.30 -5.11 4.60
N LEU A 26 -13.83 -3.94 5.01
CA LEU A 26 -15.26 -3.79 5.30
C LEU A 26 -16.14 -4.14 4.10
N LYS A 27 -15.80 -3.65 2.90
CA LYS A 27 -16.55 -3.91 1.67
C LYS A 27 -16.50 -5.38 1.25
N LEU A 28 -15.34 -6.02 1.35
CA LEU A 28 -15.19 -7.46 1.09
C LEU A 28 -16.07 -8.28 2.05
N ARG A 29 -16.02 -7.96 3.35
CA ARG A 29 -16.80 -8.67 4.39
C ARG A 29 -18.31 -8.42 4.27
N SER A 30 -18.73 -7.25 3.75
CA SER A 30 -20.14 -6.94 3.48
C SER A 30 -20.61 -7.43 2.11
N ASN A 31 -19.75 -8.13 1.36
CA ASN A 31 -20.03 -8.61 -0.01
C ASN A 31 -20.34 -7.48 -1.02
N ASP A 32 -19.81 -6.28 -0.79
CA ASP A 32 -19.86 -5.15 -1.71
C ASP A 32 -18.63 -5.20 -2.64
N LEU A 33 -18.61 -6.24 -3.50
CA LEU A 33 -17.41 -6.61 -4.27
C LEU A 33 -17.04 -5.59 -5.33
N GLU A 34 -18.02 -4.94 -5.96
CA GLU A 34 -17.77 -3.91 -6.97
C GLU A 34 -16.99 -2.73 -6.36
N ALA A 35 -17.45 -2.22 -5.22
CA ALA A 35 -16.77 -1.14 -4.51
C ALA A 35 -15.44 -1.61 -3.91
N ALA A 36 -15.35 -2.86 -3.44
CA ALA A 36 -14.11 -3.42 -2.92
C ALA A 36 -13.03 -3.50 -4.01
N PHE A 37 -13.37 -4.02 -5.20
CA PHE A 37 -12.41 -4.14 -6.29
C PHE A 37 -12.00 -2.77 -6.86
N ALA A 38 -12.90 -1.80 -6.90
CA ALA A 38 -12.54 -0.43 -7.23
C ALA A 38 -11.53 0.16 -6.22
N ASP A 39 -11.73 -0.06 -4.91
CA ASP A 39 -10.79 0.36 -3.89
C ASP A 39 -9.44 -0.38 -3.98
N ILE A 40 -9.46 -1.70 -4.24
CA ILE A 40 -8.24 -2.51 -4.43
C ILE A 40 -7.44 -2.00 -5.62
N PHE A 41 -8.11 -1.69 -6.74
CA PHE A 41 -7.47 -1.10 -7.91
C PHE A 41 -6.80 0.23 -7.56
N ASN A 42 -7.53 1.16 -6.95
CA ASN A 42 -6.99 2.46 -6.52
C ASN A 42 -5.82 2.31 -5.53
N PHE A 43 -5.90 1.33 -4.64
CA PHE A 43 -4.82 1.02 -3.70
C PHE A 43 -3.57 0.55 -4.44
N SER A 44 -3.71 -0.32 -5.45
CA SER A 44 -2.59 -0.78 -6.26
C SER A 44 -1.88 0.37 -7.01
N GLU A 45 -2.64 1.31 -7.58
CA GLU A 45 -2.09 2.53 -8.20
C GLU A 45 -1.33 3.40 -7.17
N GLY A 46 -1.89 3.53 -5.96
CA GLY A 46 -1.25 4.25 -4.86
C GLY A 46 0.11 3.65 -4.47
N ILE A 47 0.20 2.32 -4.41
CA ILE A 47 1.46 1.63 -4.10
C ILE A 47 2.47 1.81 -5.23
N GLU A 48 2.05 1.70 -6.50
CA GLU A 48 2.94 1.96 -7.63
C GLU A 48 3.50 3.39 -7.60
N ALA A 49 2.68 4.38 -7.22
CA ALA A 49 3.12 5.76 -7.05
C ALA A 49 4.17 5.90 -5.93
N LEU A 50 3.99 5.24 -4.79
CA LEU A 50 4.96 5.26 -3.69
C LEU A 50 6.30 4.64 -4.12
N ILE A 51 6.28 3.52 -4.85
CA ILE A 51 7.49 2.88 -5.39
C ILE A 51 8.25 3.85 -6.31
N LYS A 52 7.54 4.57 -7.19
CA LYS A 52 8.15 5.57 -8.08
C LYS A 52 8.80 6.71 -7.30
N ILE A 53 8.18 7.17 -6.21
CA ILE A 53 8.76 8.19 -5.33
C ILE A 53 10.02 7.65 -4.66
N GLU A 54 10.00 6.43 -4.14
CA GLU A 54 11.17 5.79 -3.53
C GLU A 54 12.33 5.67 -4.53
N GLN A 55 12.05 5.24 -5.76
CA GLN A 55 13.06 5.16 -6.82
C GLN A 55 13.70 6.52 -7.13
N ALA A 56 12.89 7.59 -7.20
CA ALA A 56 13.38 8.94 -7.41
C ALA A 56 14.24 9.47 -6.24
N LEU A 57 13.91 9.11 -5.00
CA LEU A 57 14.72 9.46 -3.84
C LEU A 57 16.03 8.66 -3.81
N MET A 58 16.00 7.36 -4.16
CA MET A 58 17.20 6.53 -4.25
C MET A 58 18.20 7.04 -5.30
N SER A 59 17.73 7.52 -6.46
CA SER A 59 18.62 8.12 -7.47
C SER A 59 19.33 9.39 -6.97
N GLU A 60 18.78 10.04 -5.95
CA GLU A 60 19.34 11.21 -5.27
C GLU A 60 20.17 10.83 -4.03
N SER A 61 20.62 9.57 -3.97
CA SER A 61 21.44 9.02 -2.87
C SER A 61 20.75 9.02 -1.51
N TYR A 62 19.42 8.96 -1.47
CA TYR A 62 18.72 8.67 -0.21
C TYR A 62 18.73 7.16 0.07
N LYS A 63 18.95 6.83 1.34
CA LYS A 63 18.59 5.54 1.93
C LYS A 63 17.14 5.62 2.40
N ILE A 64 16.36 4.62 2.01
CA ILE A 64 14.94 4.53 2.34
C ILE A 64 14.76 3.41 3.36
N ASN A 65 14.04 3.71 4.43
CA ASN A 65 13.59 2.73 5.40
C ASN A 65 12.05 2.69 5.34
N SER A 66 11.51 1.80 4.52
CA SER A 66 10.07 1.58 4.37
C SER A 66 9.81 0.08 4.17
N ARG A 67 8.54 -0.32 4.21
CA ARG A 67 8.09 -1.70 3.94
C ARG A 67 7.29 -1.80 2.64
N ILE A 68 7.39 -0.81 1.74
CA ILE A 68 6.60 -0.76 0.49
C ILE A 68 6.89 -1.94 -0.42
N THR A 69 8.14 -2.38 -0.48
CA THR A 69 8.50 -3.55 -1.29
C THR A 69 7.86 -4.83 -0.75
N GLU A 70 7.70 -4.97 0.57
CA GLU A 70 7.01 -6.13 1.17
C GLU A 70 5.53 -6.17 0.75
N ALA A 71 4.88 -5.01 0.61
CA ALA A 71 3.49 -4.96 0.14
C ALA A 71 3.35 -5.54 -1.29
N THR A 72 4.36 -5.36 -2.17
CA THR A 72 4.32 -5.90 -3.54
C THR A 72 4.31 -7.41 -3.60
N GLU A 73 4.99 -8.08 -2.67
CA GLU A 73 4.98 -9.55 -2.59
C GLU A 73 3.63 -10.07 -2.10
N ILE A 74 3.01 -9.38 -1.14
CA ILE A 74 1.68 -9.75 -0.62
C ILE A 74 0.59 -9.56 -1.68
N PHE A 75 0.73 -8.57 -2.58
CA PHE A 75 -0.22 -8.41 -3.69
C PHE A 75 -0.27 -9.59 -4.66
N LEU A 76 0.82 -10.36 -4.80
CA LEU A 76 0.77 -11.59 -5.59
C LEU A 76 -0.21 -12.59 -4.97
N GLN A 77 -0.20 -12.72 -3.63
CA GLN A 77 -1.14 -13.56 -2.90
C GLN A 77 -2.59 -13.06 -3.04
N VAL A 78 -2.80 -11.73 -3.03
CA VAL A 78 -4.12 -11.13 -3.30
C VAL A 78 -4.64 -11.53 -4.68
N ASN A 79 -3.79 -11.46 -5.72
CA ASN A 79 -4.19 -11.85 -7.06
C ASN A 79 -4.54 -13.34 -7.13
N GLU A 80 -3.75 -14.21 -6.52
CA GLU A 80 -4.04 -15.65 -6.45
C GLU A 80 -5.38 -15.95 -5.75
N ALA A 81 -5.69 -15.25 -4.66
CA ALA A 81 -6.96 -15.39 -3.95
C ALA A 81 -8.15 -14.87 -4.77
N ILE A 82 -7.98 -13.76 -5.51
CA ILE A 82 -9.00 -13.24 -6.43
C ILE A 82 -9.26 -14.24 -7.57
N GLU A 83 -8.22 -14.82 -8.16
CA GLU A 83 -8.34 -15.82 -9.23
C GLU A 83 -9.07 -17.09 -8.77
N GLN A 84 -8.95 -17.43 -7.50
CA GLN A 84 -9.65 -18.56 -6.87
C GLN A 84 -11.08 -18.22 -6.39
N GLU A 85 -11.52 -16.97 -6.59
CA GLU A 85 -12.77 -16.43 -6.07
C GLU A 85 -12.89 -16.52 -4.53
N ASP A 86 -11.77 -16.64 -3.81
CA ASP A 86 -11.74 -16.71 -2.35
C ASP A 86 -11.69 -15.32 -1.72
N ILE A 87 -12.85 -14.66 -1.73
CA ILE A 87 -13.02 -13.30 -1.16
C ILE A 87 -12.72 -13.26 0.34
N THR A 88 -12.90 -14.38 1.06
CA THR A 88 -12.59 -14.45 2.49
C THR A 88 -11.09 -14.32 2.70
N LEU A 89 -10.31 -15.07 1.91
CA LEU A 89 -8.85 -14.98 1.92
C LEU A 89 -8.35 -13.62 1.46
N VAL A 90 -8.96 -13.00 0.43
CA VAL A 90 -8.61 -11.62 0.02
C VAL A 90 -8.76 -10.66 1.22
N ALA A 91 -9.88 -10.74 1.94
CA ALA A 91 -10.11 -9.91 3.12
C ALA A 91 -9.09 -10.20 4.24
N ASP A 92 -8.77 -11.47 4.49
CA ASP A 92 -7.78 -11.88 5.50
C ASP A 92 -6.37 -11.33 5.17
N ILE A 93 -5.94 -11.43 3.91
CA ILE A 93 -4.65 -10.90 3.46
C ILE A 93 -4.59 -9.38 3.69
N PHE A 94 -5.63 -8.64 3.30
CA PHE A 94 -5.68 -7.19 3.53
C PHE A 94 -5.65 -6.84 5.02
N GLU A 95 -6.43 -7.54 5.85
CA GLU A 95 -6.60 -7.26 7.28
C GLU A 95 -5.37 -7.63 8.11
N TYR A 96 -4.79 -8.80 7.86
CA TYR A 96 -3.76 -9.39 8.72
C TYR A 96 -2.35 -9.34 8.13
N GLU A 97 -2.19 -9.09 6.84
CA GLU A 97 -0.86 -9.02 6.19
C GLU A 97 -0.53 -7.62 5.68
N ILE A 98 -1.42 -7.01 4.89
CA ILE A 98 -1.15 -5.70 4.28
C ILE A 98 -1.30 -4.58 5.32
N LEU A 99 -2.42 -4.52 6.04
CA LEU A 99 -2.69 -3.44 7.01
C LEU A 99 -1.55 -3.26 8.03
N PRO A 100 -1.01 -4.33 8.66
CA PRO A 100 0.09 -4.19 9.62
C PRO A 100 1.36 -3.54 9.07
N LEU A 101 1.62 -3.62 7.75
CA LEU A 101 2.76 -2.92 7.14
C LEU A 101 2.64 -1.41 7.26
N PHE A 102 1.40 -0.90 7.18
CA PHE A 102 1.12 0.53 7.14
C PHE A 102 0.76 1.13 8.51
N VAL A 103 0.50 0.30 9.53
CA VAL A 103 0.31 0.78 10.90
C VAL A 103 1.55 1.50 11.44
N SER A 104 2.75 1.07 11.04
CA SER A 104 4.03 1.70 11.43
C SER A 104 4.62 2.60 10.34
N CYS A 105 3.83 3.06 9.36
CA CYS A 105 4.35 3.88 8.26
C CYS A 105 4.90 5.25 8.72
N SER A 106 4.48 5.71 9.90
CA SER A 106 5.01 6.91 10.54
C SER A 106 6.49 6.80 10.96
N GLU A 107 7.03 5.59 11.05
CA GLU A 107 8.43 5.32 11.36
C GLU A 107 9.33 5.29 10.11
N TRP A 108 8.73 5.39 8.92
CA TRP A 108 9.47 5.35 7.67
C TRP A 108 10.27 6.64 7.46
N THR A 109 11.50 6.49 6.97
CA THR A 109 12.45 7.60 6.89
C THR A 109 13.24 7.62 5.58
N PHE A 110 13.66 8.82 5.22
CA PHE A 110 14.50 9.10 4.06
C PHE A 110 15.77 9.82 4.50
N GLU A 111 16.85 9.06 4.63
CA GLU A 111 18.16 9.55 5.09
C GLU A 111 19.07 9.82 3.90
N LYS A 112 19.66 11.02 3.81
CA LYS A 112 20.64 11.29 2.76
C LYS A 112 21.94 10.56 3.10
N LYS A 113 22.48 9.78 2.15
CA LYS A 113 23.81 9.17 2.29
C LYS A 113 24.92 10.22 2.22
#